data_AF-A0A8I1TQ15-F1
#
_entry.id   AF-A0A8I1TQ15-F1
#
_cell.length_a   1.000
_cell.length_b   1.000
_cell.length_c   1.000
_cell.angle_alpha   90.00
_cell.angle_beta   90.00
_cell.angle_gamma   90.00
#
_symmetry.space_group_name_H-M   'P 1'
#
loop_
_entity.id
_entity.type
_entity.pdbx_description
1 polymer ?
#
loop_
_entity_poly.entity_id
_entity_poly.type
_entity_poly.pdbx_seq_one_letter_code
_entity_poly.pdbx_strand_id
1 'polypeptide(L)'
;MIRATRELSSTPLTGFKAAYPMISADGARTGFSGLAAGGRHVYLATDKAVCLSNSGHPVPSRMCRCGFYCLHTLDAARDLTCAPEHRDAVVLEVAASGRYRRHELGLRYETQRVRRVWTGRCRCGRSASAFVDSGTGRTGWRRLVGCCARCADGRPVLEREAFARLSGQDGLDVRGDPEPLAHFVTTYSAAPVVDAELAILNARVDELRHVVDGLVRRE
;
A
#
# COMPACT_ATOMS: atom_id res chain seq x y z
N MET A 1 -30.31 26.41 -25.73
CA MET A 1 -30.23 25.58 -24.50
C MET A 1 -28.98 24.71 -24.60
N ILE A 2 -27.90 25.07 -23.90
CA ILE A 2 -26.69 24.24 -23.87
C ILE A 2 -27.00 23.04 -22.97
N ARG A 3 -27.08 21.85 -23.56
CA ARG A 3 -27.28 20.58 -22.84
C ARG A 3 -26.10 20.43 -21.88
N ALA A 4 -26.34 20.60 -20.57
CA ALA A 4 -25.30 20.39 -19.58
C ALA A 4 -24.72 18.99 -19.79
N THR A 5 -23.43 18.91 -20.13
CA THR A 5 -22.71 17.64 -20.22
C THR A 5 -22.93 16.92 -18.90
N ARG A 6 -23.67 15.81 -18.95
CA ARG A 6 -23.99 15.05 -17.75
C ARG A 6 -22.67 14.55 -17.19
N GLU A 7 -22.28 14.98 -15.97
CA GLU A 7 -21.07 14.51 -15.31
C GLU A 7 -21.24 13.02 -14.91
N LEU A 8 -21.11 12.18 -15.91
CA LEU A 8 -21.34 10.74 -15.88
C LEU A 8 -20.29 10.09 -16.78
N SER A 9 -19.58 9.10 -16.26
CA SER A 9 -18.68 8.26 -17.04
C SER A 9 -19.13 6.82 -16.97
N SER A 10 -19.64 6.28 -18.08
CA SER A 10 -19.97 4.85 -18.18
C SER A 10 -18.71 3.99 -18.29
N THR A 11 -17.66 4.52 -18.92
CA THR A 11 -16.35 3.87 -19.01
C THR A 11 -15.50 4.26 -17.80
N PRO A 12 -14.82 3.31 -17.12
CA PRO A 12 -13.94 3.63 -16.01
C PRO A 12 -12.77 4.51 -16.44
N LEU A 13 -12.57 5.61 -15.72
CA LEU A 13 -11.43 6.51 -15.84
C LEU A 13 -10.38 6.17 -14.79
N THR A 14 -9.10 6.24 -15.17
CA THR A 14 -8.01 6.09 -14.20
C THR A 14 -7.95 7.31 -13.30
N GLY A 15 -7.83 7.08 -12.00
CA GLY A 15 -7.57 8.11 -11.01
C GLY A 15 -6.61 7.60 -9.93
N PHE A 16 -6.04 8.53 -9.17
CA PHE A 16 -5.11 8.23 -8.09
C PHE A 16 -5.57 8.84 -6.78
N LYS A 17 -5.35 8.16 -5.66
CA LYS A 17 -5.70 8.71 -4.34
C LYS A 17 -4.87 8.08 -3.23
N ALA A 18 -4.85 8.70 -2.06
CA ALA A 18 -4.28 8.12 -0.85
C ALA A 18 -5.38 7.62 0.11
N ALA A 19 -5.13 6.53 0.81
CA ALA A 19 -6.06 5.95 1.77
C ALA A 19 -5.32 5.13 2.84
N TYR A 20 -5.92 4.95 4.02
CA TYR A 20 -5.37 4.02 5.01
C TYR A 20 -5.82 2.59 4.69
N PRO A 21 -4.90 1.62 4.60
CA PRO A 21 -5.25 0.22 4.45
C PRO A 21 -5.87 -0.31 5.76
N MET A 22 -6.88 -1.16 5.63
CA MET A 22 -7.65 -1.69 6.74
C MET A 22 -7.80 -3.21 6.64
N ILE A 23 -7.96 -3.88 7.78
CA ILE A 23 -8.41 -5.27 7.88
C ILE A 23 -9.62 -5.36 8.81
N SER A 24 -10.60 -6.21 8.50
CA SER A 24 -11.76 -6.44 9.36
C SER A 24 -11.36 -7.06 10.70
N ALA A 25 -12.19 -6.88 11.72
CA ALA A 25 -11.90 -7.34 13.08
C ALA A 25 -11.74 -8.87 13.17
N ASP A 26 -12.43 -9.61 12.30
CA ASP A 26 -12.33 -11.07 12.15
C ASP A 26 -11.16 -11.51 11.24
N GLY A 27 -10.42 -10.57 10.64
CA GLY A 27 -9.31 -10.86 9.74
C GLY A 27 -9.72 -11.35 8.34
N ALA A 28 -11.02 -11.45 8.04
CA ALA A 28 -11.51 -12.09 6.82
C ALA A 28 -11.44 -11.20 5.57
N ARG A 29 -11.33 -9.87 5.73
CA ARG A 29 -11.46 -8.92 4.63
C ARG A 29 -10.51 -7.74 4.77
N THR A 30 -10.03 -7.24 3.64
CA THR A 30 -9.30 -5.96 3.59
C THR A 30 -10.13 -4.88 2.92
N GLY A 31 -9.81 -3.63 3.27
CA GLY A 31 -10.49 -2.46 2.77
C GLY A 31 -9.64 -1.22 2.96
N PHE A 32 -10.26 -0.06 2.78
CA PHE A 32 -9.57 1.22 2.88
C PHE A 32 -10.46 2.26 3.56
N SER A 33 -9.84 3.21 4.25
CA SER A 33 -10.52 4.43 4.70
C SER A 33 -9.87 5.65 4.06
N GLY A 34 -10.69 6.63 3.67
CA GLY A 34 -10.18 7.84 3.03
C GLY A 34 -9.38 8.72 3.98
N LEU A 35 -8.75 9.76 3.44
CA LEU A 35 -8.14 10.81 4.26
C LEU A 35 -9.22 11.79 4.79
N ALA A 36 -8.88 12.52 5.86
CA ALA A 36 -9.71 13.58 6.46
C ALA A 36 -11.19 13.16 6.65
N ALA A 37 -12.14 13.88 6.05
CA ALA A 37 -13.58 13.61 6.17
C ALA A 37 -13.96 12.20 5.64
N GLY A 38 -13.27 11.71 4.61
CA GLY A 38 -13.44 10.36 4.06
C GLY A 38 -12.93 9.26 4.99
N GLY A 39 -12.15 9.64 6.01
CA GLY A 39 -11.67 8.73 7.04
C GLY A 39 -12.74 8.26 8.00
N ARG A 40 -14.02 8.65 7.83
CA ARG A 40 -15.19 8.25 8.63
C ARG A 40 -15.80 6.90 8.28
N HIS A 41 -15.42 6.32 7.15
CA HIS A 41 -16.00 5.07 6.64
C HIS A 41 -14.92 4.20 6.02
N VAL A 42 -15.07 2.89 6.19
CA VAL A 42 -14.23 1.89 5.51
C VAL A 42 -15.02 1.37 4.32
N TYR A 43 -14.40 1.44 3.14
CA TYR A 43 -14.94 0.96 1.88
C TYR A 43 -14.07 -0.17 1.32
N LEU A 44 -14.63 -0.96 0.43
CA LEU A 44 -13.96 -2.11 -0.19
C LEU A 44 -13.17 -1.71 -1.44
N ALA A 45 -12.33 -2.61 -1.94
CA ALA A 45 -11.54 -2.37 -3.14
C ALA A 45 -12.41 -2.06 -4.38
N THR A 46 -13.54 -2.76 -4.52
CA THR A 46 -14.62 -2.38 -5.45
C THR A 46 -15.83 -1.96 -4.62
N ASP A 47 -16.28 -0.72 -4.79
CA ASP A 47 -17.35 -0.19 -3.94
C ASP A 47 -18.06 1.02 -4.58
N LYS A 48 -19.21 1.37 -4.00
CA LYS A 48 -20.01 2.55 -4.33
C LYS A 48 -19.95 3.54 -3.17
N ALA A 49 -19.67 4.80 -3.50
CA ALA A 49 -19.60 5.85 -2.50
C ALA A 49 -20.98 6.11 -1.89
N VAL A 50 -20.98 6.35 -0.58
CA VAL A 50 -22.17 6.68 0.21
C VAL A 50 -22.08 8.09 0.78
N CYS A 51 -23.22 8.65 1.18
CA CYS A 51 -23.23 9.88 1.96
C CYS A 51 -22.90 9.57 3.42
N LEU A 52 -21.79 10.10 3.92
CA LEU A 52 -21.34 9.87 5.30
C LEU A 52 -22.28 10.49 6.34
N SER A 53 -23.12 11.46 5.93
CA SER A 53 -24.16 12.08 6.75
C SER A 53 -25.55 11.47 6.53
N ASN A 54 -25.65 10.40 5.73
CA ASN A 54 -26.90 9.70 5.39
C ASN A 54 -28.03 10.60 4.86
N SER A 55 -27.69 11.67 4.13
CA SER A 55 -28.64 12.73 3.75
C SER A 55 -29.47 12.46 2.49
N GLY A 56 -29.59 11.21 2.02
CA GLY A 56 -30.47 10.79 0.92
C GLY A 56 -30.22 11.37 -0.49
N HIS A 57 -29.21 12.23 -0.68
CA HIS A 57 -28.94 12.86 -1.98
C HIS A 57 -28.18 11.93 -2.95
N PRO A 58 -28.20 12.20 -4.27
CA PRO A 58 -27.33 11.51 -5.22
C PRO A 58 -25.84 11.68 -4.87
N VAL A 59 -25.07 10.60 -4.94
CA VAL A 59 -23.61 10.63 -4.70
C VAL A 59 -22.87 10.60 -6.04
N PRO A 60 -21.84 11.44 -6.26
CA PRO A 60 -21.43 12.57 -5.43
C PRO A 60 -22.35 13.79 -5.58
N SER A 61 -22.47 14.57 -4.50
CA SER A 61 -23.24 15.82 -4.46
C SER A 61 -22.32 17.05 -4.35
N ARG A 62 -22.78 18.19 -4.89
CA ARG A 62 -22.06 19.47 -4.83
C ARG A 62 -22.02 20.03 -3.40
N MET A 63 -23.07 19.79 -2.61
CA MET A 63 -23.22 20.29 -1.23
C MET A 63 -22.70 19.33 -0.16
N CYS A 64 -22.10 18.21 -0.56
CA CYS A 64 -21.60 17.18 0.35
C CYS A 64 -20.19 16.78 -0.06
N ARG A 65 -19.39 16.23 0.86
CA ARG A 65 -18.03 15.70 0.62
C ARG A 65 -18.01 14.21 0.23
N CYS A 66 -19.16 13.62 -0.08
CA CYS A 66 -19.28 12.23 -0.51
C CYS A 66 -18.65 11.97 -1.89
N GLY A 67 -18.38 10.70 -2.19
CA GLY A 67 -17.74 10.28 -3.43
C GLY A 67 -16.28 9.89 -3.23
N PHE A 68 -15.77 9.04 -4.12
CA PHE A 68 -14.35 8.69 -4.14
C PHE A 68 -13.56 9.82 -4.77
N TYR A 69 -12.85 10.60 -3.96
CA TYR A 69 -11.97 11.66 -4.45
C TYR A 69 -10.71 11.07 -5.08
N CYS A 70 -10.48 11.40 -6.35
CA CYS A 70 -9.38 10.93 -7.16
C CYS A 70 -8.70 12.12 -7.84
N LEU A 71 -7.38 12.18 -7.69
CA LEU A 71 -6.46 13.05 -8.38
C LEU A 71 -6.14 12.49 -9.77
N HIS A 72 -5.56 13.34 -10.61
CA HIS A 72 -5.24 13.02 -12.00
C HIS A 72 -3.89 12.32 -12.19
N THR A 73 -2.96 12.48 -11.25
CA THR A 73 -1.59 11.95 -11.37
C THR A 73 -1.20 11.15 -10.14
N LEU A 74 -0.29 10.20 -10.35
CA LEU A 74 0.30 9.40 -9.28
C LEU A 74 1.07 10.28 -8.29
N ASP A 75 1.84 11.25 -8.81
CA ASP A 75 2.68 12.12 -7.98
C ASP A 75 1.86 13.02 -7.06
N ALA A 76 0.75 13.57 -7.55
CA ALA A 76 -0.15 14.34 -6.69
C ALA A 76 -0.73 13.49 -5.54
N ALA A 77 -0.95 12.18 -5.77
CA ALA A 77 -1.39 11.28 -4.71
C ALA A 77 -0.26 10.89 -3.76
N ARG A 78 0.98 10.81 -4.23
CA ARG A 78 2.18 10.63 -3.39
C ARG A 78 2.42 11.84 -2.50
N ASP A 79 2.24 13.06 -3.01
CA ASP A 79 2.42 14.29 -2.24
C ASP A 79 1.55 14.32 -0.98
N LEU A 80 0.33 13.77 -1.07
CA LEU A 80 -0.55 13.63 0.10
C LEU A 80 0.08 12.78 1.22
N THR A 81 0.91 11.80 0.88
CA THR A 81 1.57 10.92 1.87
C THR A 81 2.80 11.57 2.52
N CYS A 82 3.27 12.70 2.00
CA CYS A 82 4.35 13.47 2.63
C CYS A 82 3.88 14.18 3.90
N ALA A 83 2.59 14.48 4.01
CA ALA A 83 2.01 15.09 5.19
C ALA A 83 2.15 14.14 6.41
N PRO A 84 2.67 14.58 7.57
CA PRO A 84 2.94 13.69 8.71
C PRO A 84 1.73 12.90 9.18
N GLU A 85 0.53 13.45 9.00
CA GLU A 85 -0.74 12.84 9.39
C GLU A 85 -1.13 11.71 8.43
N HIS A 86 -0.59 11.69 7.21
CA HIS A 86 -0.92 10.80 6.11
C HIS A 86 0.23 9.87 5.71
N ARG A 87 1.37 9.95 6.39
CA ARG A 87 2.56 9.11 6.13
C ARG A 87 2.31 7.59 6.14
N ASP A 88 1.28 7.17 6.87
CA ASP A 88 0.88 5.77 7.05
C ASP A 88 -0.14 5.33 5.97
N ALA A 89 -0.56 6.23 5.07
CA ALA A 89 -1.45 5.93 3.97
C ALA A 89 -0.71 5.20 2.82
N VAL A 90 -1.47 4.45 2.05
CA VAL A 90 -1.05 3.87 0.77
C VAL A 90 -1.56 4.72 -0.38
N VAL A 91 -0.86 4.70 -1.50
CA VAL A 91 -1.34 5.30 -2.75
C VAL A 91 -2.08 4.24 -3.56
N LEU A 92 -3.20 4.63 -4.15
CA LEU A 92 -4.10 3.76 -4.90
C LEU A 92 -4.23 4.26 -6.33
N GLU A 93 -4.13 3.34 -7.28
CA GLU A 93 -4.66 3.52 -8.63
C GLU A 93 -6.07 2.96 -8.66
N VAL A 94 -7.02 3.70 -9.20
CA VAL A 94 -8.42 3.28 -9.27
C VAL A 94 -8.99 3.44 -10.67
N ALA A 95 -9.88 2.53 -11.04
CA ALA A 95 -10.82 2.68 -12.15
C ALA A 95 -12.12 3.25 -11.57
N ALA A 96 -12.38 4.54 -11.81
CA ALA A 96 -13.52 5.25 -11.25
C ALA A 96 -14.57 5.55 -12.32
N SER A 97 -15.85 5.43 -11.98
CA SER A 97 -16.95 5.55 -12.94
C SER A 97 -18.24 6.05 -12.29
N GLY A 98 -19.32 6.04 -13.07
CA GLY A 98 -20.63 6.51 -12.63
C GLY A 98 -20.71 8.04 -12.63
N ARG A 99 -21.55 8.59 -11.77
CA ARG A 99 -21.63 10.05 -11.61
C ARG A 99 -20.31 10.57 -11.08
N TYR A 100 -19.87 11.71 -11.59
CA TYR A 100 -18.71 12.40 -11.05
C TYR A 100 -18.99 13.88 -10.82
N ARG A 101 -18.11 14.52 -10.04
CA ARG A 101 -18.13 15.97 -9.79
C ARG A 101 -16.70 16.47 -9.69
N ARG A 102 -16.40 17.62 -10.32
CA ARG A 102 -15.16 18.35 -10.07
C ARG A 102 -15.07 18.78 -8.61
N HIS A 103 -13.88 18.64 -8.03
CA HIS A 103 -13.62 19.02 -6.65
C HIS A 103 -12.13 19.33 -6.46
N GLU A 104 -11.81 20.57 -6.11
CA GLU A 104 -10.44 21.00 -5.84
C GLU A 104 -9.50 20.61 -7.01
N LEU A 105 -8.47 19.80 -6.73
CA LEU A 105 -7.45 19.33 -7.69
C LEU A 105 -7.84 18.05 -8.45
N GLY A 106 -9.09 17.59 -8.34
CA GLY A 106 -9.49 16.31 -8.91
C GLY A 106 -10.99 16.13 -9.11
N LEU A 107 -11.42 14.86 -9.11
CA LEU A 107 -12.79 14.43 -9.37
C LEU A 107 -13.27 13.51 -8.24
N ARG A 108 -14.52 13.68 -7.83
CA ARG A 108 -15.21 12.73 -6.95
C ARG A 108 -16.09 11.84 -7.80
N TYR A 109 -16.06 10.52 -7.56
CA TYR A 109 -16.80 9.53 -8.34
C TYR A 109 -17.79 8.75 -7.47
N GLU A 110 -18.83 8.21 -8.13
CA GLU A 110 -19.84 7.34 -7.52
C GLU A 110 -19.30 5.94 -7.26
N THR A 111 -18.57 5.36 -8.21
CA THR A 111 -18.07 3.99 -8.12
C THR A 111 -16.56 3.95 -8.33
N GLN A 112 -15.92 2.97 -7.69
CA GLN A 112 -14.52 2.67 -7.93
C GLN A 112 -14.24 1.17 -8.00
N ARG A 113 -13.11 0.84 -8.61
CA ARG A 113 -12.38 -0.40 -8.43
C ARG A 113 -10.90 -0.08 -8.28
N VAL A 114 -10.29 -0.43 -7.15
CA VAL A 114 -8.83 -0.28 -6.98
C VAL A 114 -8.14 -1.22 -7.97
N ARG A 115 -7.08 -0.79 -8.64
CA ARG A 115 -6.29 -1.67 -9.52
C ARG A 115 -4.95 -1.99 -8.89
N ARG A 116 -4.40 -1.00 -8.18
CA ARG A 116 -3.07 -1.08 -7.61
C ARG A 116 -2.98 -0.36 -6.29
N VAL A 117 -2.18 -0.91 -5.40
CA VAL A 117 -1.80 -0.34 -4.11
C VAL A 117 -0.29 -0.22 -4.08
N TRP A 118 0.19 1.00 -3.86
CA TRP A 118 1.59 1.25 -3.53
C TRP A 118 1.72 1.45 -2.04
N THR A 119 2.43 0.53 -1.39
CA THR A 119 2.80 0.65 0.01
C THR A 119 3.93 1.66 0.14
N GLY A 120 3.79 2.58 1.09
CA GLY A 120 4.84 3.53 1.42
C GLY A 120 6.05 2.87 2.11
N ARG A 121 6.78 3.67 2.89
CA ARG A 121 7.95 3.22 3.63
C ARG A 121 7.56 2.74 5.02
N CYS A 122 8.34 1.81 5.55
CA CYS A 122 8.37 1.56 6.98
C CYS A 122 8.88 2.80 7.72
N ARG A 123 8.49 2.97 8.99
CA ARG A 123 8.95 4.08 9.84
C ARG A 123 10.46 4.19 10.00
N CYS A 124 11.17 3.07 9.81
CA CYS A 124 12.64 3.06 9.79
C CYS A 124 13.26 3.53 8.46
N GLY A 125 12.46 3.98 7.49
CA GLY A 125 12.90 4.45 6.18
C GLY A 125 13.03 3.38 5.09
N ARG A 126 13.04 2.09 5.43
CA ARG A 126 13.10 0.99 4.45
C ARG A 126 11.78 0.81 3.71
N SER A 127 11.82 0.27 2.50
CA SER A 127 10.61 -0.12 1.76
C SER A 127 9.74 -1.08 2.58
N ALA A 128 8.44 -0.81 2.63
CA ALA A 128 7.50 -1.75 3.25
C ALA A 128 7.33 -2.98 2.36
N SER A 129 7.36 -4.16 2.98
CA SER A 129 7.18 -5.46 2.33
C SER A 129 5.92 -6.18 2.81
N ALA A 130 5.34 -5.76 3.94
CA ALA A 130 4.12 -6.30 4.51
C ALA A 130 3.35 -5.22 5.28
N PHE A 131 2.15 -5.57 5.76
CA PHE A 131 1.36 -4.75 6.66
C PHE A 131 1.39 -5.29 8.08
N VAL A 132 1.28 -4.39 9.06
CA VAL A 132 1.09 -4.73 10.47
C VAL A 132 -0.07 -3.92 11.05
N ASP A 133 -0.71 -4.42 12.11
CA ASP A 133 -1.68 -3.65 12.89
C ASP A 133 -1.00 -2.39 13.46
N SER A 134 -1.62 -1.24 13.23
CA SER A 134 -1.15 0.05 13.73
C SER A 134 -1.51 0.28 15.20
N GLY A 135 -2.35 -0.56 15.81
CA GLY A 135 -2.97 -0.34 17.11
C GLY A 135 -4.11 0.68 17.11
N THR A 136 -4.59 1.10 15.93
CA THR A 136 -5.70 2.07 15.78
C THR A 136 -6.72 1.53 14.79
N GLY A 137 -7.87 2.17 14.65
CA GLY A 137 -8.87 1.71 13.69
C GLY A 137 -10.23 2.37 13.86
N ARG A 138 -11.24 1.60 13.50
CA ARG A 138 -12.67 1.90 13.63
C ARG A 138 -13.40 0.68 14.16
N THR A 139 -14.63 0.87 14.61
CA THR A 139 -15.50 -0.27 14.96
C THR A 139 -15.55 -1.27 13.81
N GLY A 140 -15.17 -2.52 14.08
CA GLY A 140 -15.12 -3.60 13.10
C GLY A 140 -13.88 -3.62 12.17
N TRP A 141 -12.95 -2.66 12.28
CA TRP A 141 -11.82 -2.53 11.36
C TRP A 141 -10.54 -2.04 12.05
N ARG A 142 -9.43 -2.74 11.82
CA ARG A 142 -8.09 -2.34 12.27
C ARG A 142 -7.37 -1.61 11.16
N ARG A 143 -6.69 -0.51 11.49
CA ARG A 143 -5.82 0.20 10.56
C ARG A 143 -4.51 -0.55 10.44
N LEU A 144 -4.05 -0.69 9.20
CA LEU A 144 -2.76 -1.28 8.87
C LEU A 144 -1.74 -0.18 8.54
N VAL A 145 -0.46 -0.49 8.74
CA VAL A 145 0.67 0.34 8.29
C VAL A 145 1.71 -0.52 7.59
N GLY A 146 2.42 0.06 6.63
CA GLY A 146 3.53 -0.61 5.96
C GLY A 146 4.70 -0.89 6.91
N CYS A 147 5.22 -2.10 6.87
CA CYS A 147 6.37 -2.54 7.66
C CYS A 147 7.39 -3.26 6.77
N CYS A 148 8.67 -3.03 7.03
CA CYS A 148 9.75 -3.79 6.38
C CYS A 148 10.01 -5.09 7.14
N ALA A 149 10.54 -6.11 6.47
CA ALA A 149 10.85 -7.42 7.08
C ALA A 149 11.62 -7.31 8.41
N ARG A 150 12.61 -6.41 8.49
CA ARG A 150 13.40 -6.22 9.73
C ARG A 150 12.61 -5.66 10.91
N CYS A 151 11.71 -4.70 10.67
CA CYS A 151 10.89 -4.12 11.73
C CYS A 151 9.67 -4.98 12.08
N ALA A 152 9.33 -5.91 11.18
CA ALA A 152 8.30 -6.91 11.38
C ALA A 152 8.81 -8.15 12.12
N ASP A 153 10.13 -8.32 12.27
CA ASP A 153 10.72 -9.52 12.85
C ASP A 153 10.08 -9.86 14.21
N GLY A 154 9.63 -11.11 14.36
CA GLY A 154 8.90 -11.61 15.52
C GLY A 154 7.44 -11.13 15.68
N ARG A 155 6.87 -10.35 14.74
CA ARG A 155 5.48 -9.85 14.79
C ARG A 155 4.58 -10.54 13.75
N PRO A 156 3.28 -10.72 14.05
CA PRO A 156 2.31 -11.07 13.02
C PRO A 156 2.25 -10.02 11.92
N VAL A 157 2.36 -10.46 10.66
CA VAL A 157 2.27 -9.61 9.47
C VAL A 157 1.16 -10.10 8.55
N LEU A 158 0.60 -9.16 7.80
CA LEU A 158 -0.21 -9.45 6.62
C LEU A 158 0.62 -9.16 5.37
N GLU A 159 0.98 -10.21 4.65
CA GLU A 159 1.70 -10.10 3.37
C GLU A 159 0.87 -9.36 2.32
N ARG A 160 1.52 -8.76 1.32
CA ARG A 160 0.86 -7.95 0.29
C ARG A 160 -0.09 -8.80 -0.57
N GLU A 161 0.33 -10.01 -0.88
CA GLU A 161 -0.42 -10.99 -1.66
C GLU A 161 -1.64 -11.46 -0.87
N ALA A 162 -1.51 -11.67 0.44
CA ALA A 162 -2.62 -11.97 1.33
C ALA A 162 -3.60 -10.79 1.43
N PHE A 163 -3.08 -9.56 1.57
CA PHE A 163 -3.91 -8.35 1.54
C PHE A 163 -4.72 -8.26 0.24
N ALA A 164 -4.09 -8.54 -0.90
CA ALA A 164 -4.74 -8.56 -2.20
C ALA A 164 -5.85 -9.61 -2.28
N ARG A 165 -5.59 -10.85 -1.86
CA ARG A 165 -6.61 -11.92 -1.84
C ARG A 165 -7.80 -11.56 -0.95
N LEU A 166 -7.55 -11.08 0.26
CA LEU A 166 -8.61 -10.72 1.23
C LEU A 166 -9.43 -9.50 0.81
N SER A 167 -9.01 -8.77 -0.23
CA SER A 167 -9.82 -7.68 -0.78
C SER A 167 -11.05 -8.18 -1.55
N GLY A 168 -11.05 -9.47 -1.92
CA GLY A 168 -12.08 -10.07 -2.76
C GLY A 168 -12.05 -9.56 -4.20
N GLN A 169 -10.98 -8.87 -4.61
CA GLN A 169 -10.85 -8.30 -5.94
C GLN A 169 -9.77 -9.03 -6.75
N ASP A 170 -10.19 -9.63 -7.85
CA ASP A 170 -9.28 -10.27 -8.80
C ASP A 170 -8.28 -9.26 -9.38
N GLY A 171 -7.00 -9.67 -9.45
CA GLY A 171 -5.95 -8.88 -10.08
C GLY A 171 -5.59 -7.57 -9.36
N LEU A 172 -5.89 -7.43 -8.06
CA LEU A 172 -5.37 -6.32 -7.27
C LEU A 172 -3.85 -6.46 -7.09
N ASP A 173 -3.09 -5.53 -7.65
CA ASP A 173 -1.62 -5.49 -7.55
C ASP A 173 -1.19 -4.68 -6.31
N VAL A 174 -0.51 -5.32 -5.35
CA VAL A 174 -0.04 -4.66 -4.12
C VAL A 174 1.49 -4.72 -4.08
N ARG A 175 2.15 -3.56 -4.15
CA ARG A 175 3.61 -3.49 -4.28
C ARG A 175 4.21 -2.34 -3.50
N GLY A 176 5.52 -2.41 -3.28
CA GLY A 176 6.27 -1.30 -2.71
C GLY A 176 6.32 -0.12 -3.67
N ASP A 177 6.40 1.10 -3.13
CA ASP A 177 6.77 2.28 -3.92
C ASP A 177 8.29 2.52 -3.83
N PRO A 178 9.08 2.17 -4.85
CA PRO A 178 10.52 2.44 -4.84
C PRO A 178 10.83 3.91 -5.17
N GLU A 179 9.92 4.62 -5.84
CA GLU A 179 10.16 5.97 -6.36
C GLU A 179 10.60 6.97 -5.27
N PRO A 180 9.96 7.01 -4.08
CA PRO A 180 10.37 7.92 -3.02
C PRO A 180 11.75 7.64 -2.44
N LEU A 181 12.41 6.56 -2.88
CA LEU A 181 13.75 6.14 -2.48
C LEU A 181 14.74 6.11 -3.65
N ALA A 182 14.34 6.52 -4.87
CA ALA A 182 15.16 6.40 -6.08
C ALA A 182 16.51 7.11 -5.98
N HIS A 183 16.58 8.19 -5.21
CA HIS A 183 17.81 8.98 -4.99
C HIS A 183 18.53 8.65 -3.67
N PHE A 184 18.06 7.67 -2.91
CA PHE A 184 18.64 7.29 -1.63
C PHE A 184 19.70 6.22 -1.85
N VAL A 185 20.91 6.48 -1.35
CA VAL A 185 22.00 5.49 -1.40
C VAL A 185 21.73 4.41 -0.36
N THR A 186 21.65 3.15 -0.80
CA THR A 186 21.63 2.00 0.10
C THR A 186 23.07 1.61 0.41
N THR A 187 23.59 2.00 1.57
CA THR A 187 24.95 1.64 2.02
C THR A 187 25.02 0.24 2.65
N TYR A 188 24.03 -0.62 2.42
CA TYR A 188 24.05 -1.97 2.97
C TYR A 188 25.07 -2.82 2.22
N SER A 189 26.29 -2.85 2.76
CA SER A 189 27.31 -3.80 2.35
C SER A 189 27.02 -5.14 3.01
N ALA A 190 26.74 -6.16 2.20
CA ALA A 190 26.76 -7.55 2.68
C ALA A 190 28.19 -8.04 2.95
N ALA A 191 29.22 -7.24 2.66
CA ALA A 191 30.62 -7.62 2.79
C ALA A 191 30.95 -8.23 4.16
N PRO A 192 30.53 -7.68 5.32
CA PRO A 192 30.88 -8.30 6.60
C PRO A 192 30.33 -9.72 6.78
N VAL A 193 29.14 -9.99 6.23
CA VAL A 193 28.53 -11.33 6.28
C VAL A 193 29.23 -12.25 5.27
N VAL A 194 29.51 -11.75 4.07
CA VAL A 194 30.23 -12.50 3.04
C VAL A 194 31.66 -12.83 3.47
N ASP A 195 32.34 -11.89 4.14
CA ASP A 195 33.69 -12.04 4.68
C ASP A 195 33.72 -13.08 5.80
N ALA A 196 32.70 -13.07 6.67
CA ALA A 196 32.55 -14.10 7.71
C ALA A 196 32.32 -15.50 7.11
N GLU A 197 31.42 -15.62 6.14
CA GLU A 197 31.16 -16.89 5.43
C GLU A 197 32.41 -17.35 4.66
N LEU A 198 33.14 -16.43 4.02
CA LEU A 198 34.39 -16.73 3.31
C LEU A 198 35.49 -17.19 4.28
N ALA A 199 35.60 -16.59 5.46
CA ALA A 199 36.55 -17.03 6.49
C ALA A 199 36.25 -18.47 6.95
N ILE A 200 34.97 -18.81 7.13
CA ILE A 200 34.55 -20.18 7.47
C ILE A 200 34.90 -21.16 6.35
N LEU A 201 34.63 -20.79 5.09
CA LEU A 201 34.96 -21.61 3.93
C LEU A 201 36.48 -21.84 3.81
N ASN A 202 37.28 -20.79 4.00
CA ASN A 202 38.74 -20.89 3.96
C ASN A 202 39.29 -21.82 5.07
N ALA A 203 38.78 -21.68 6.30
CA ALA A 203 39.19 -22.56 7.40
C ALA A 203 38.92 -24.05 7.10
N ARG A 204 37.75 -24.36 6.49
CA ARG A 204 37.41 -25.73 6.07
C ARG A 204 38.30 -26.24 4.94
N VAL A 205 38.65 -25.38 3.99
CA VAL A 205 39.57 -25.74 2.89
C VAL A 205 40.96 -26.07 3.45
N ASP A 206 41.44 -25.30 4.43
CA ASP A 206 42.75 -25.54 5.03
C ASP A 206 42.78 -26.83 5.86
N GLU A 207 41.69 -27.15 6.56
CA GLU A 207 41.53 -28.45 7.24
C GLU A 207 41.59 -29.62 6.24
N LEU A 208 40.85 -29.53 5.12
CA LEU A 208 40.87 -30.54 4.08
C LEU A 208 42.25 -30.72 3.45
N ARG A 209 42.97 -29.62 3.19
CA ARG A 209 44.36 -29.66 2.70
C ARG A 209 45.26 -30.41 3.68
N HIS A 210 45.12 -30.15 4.98
CA HIS A 210 45.93 -30.82 5.99
C HIS A 210 45.67 -32.33 6.05
N VAL A 211 44.41 -32.75 5.90
CA VAL A 211 44.03 -34.16 5.81
C VAL A 211 44.64 -34.82 4.57
N VAL A 212 44.55 -34.17 3.40
CA VAL A 212 45.09 -34.70 2.14
C VAL A 212 46.61 -34.84 2.23
N ASP A 213 47.33 -33.82 2.69
CA ASP A 213 48.79 -33.87 2.88
C ASP A 213 49.20 -34.99 3.85
N GLY A 214 48.40 -35.19 4.90
CA GLY A 214 48.59 -36.26 5.86
C GLY A 214 48.37 -37.67 5.29
N LEU A 215 47.60 -37.81 4.21
CA LEU A 215 47.41 -39.08 3.49
C LEU A 215 48.55 -39.30 2.51
N VAL A 216 48.91 -38.29 1.72
CA VAL A 216 50.00 -38.36 0.73
C VAL A 216 51.35 -38.67 1.37
N ARG A 217 51.64 -38.17 2.58
CA ARG A 217 52.90 -38.45 3.29
C ARG A 217 52.97 -39.84 3.95
N ARG A 218 51.88 -40.60 3.96
CA ARG A 218 51.81 -41.96 4.54
C ARG A 218 51.97 -43.07 3.50
N GLU A 219 52.09 -42.72 2.22
CA GLU A 219 52.51 -43.59 1.11
C GLU A 219 54.00 -43.43 0.83
#